data_AF-A0A6C0AUV6-F1
#
_entry.id   AF-A0A6C0AUV6-F1
#
_cell.length_a   1.000
_cell.length_b   1.000
_cell.length_c   1.000
_cell.angle_alpha   90.00
_cell.angle_beta   90.00
_cell.angle_gamma   90.00
#
_symmetry.space_group_name_H-M   'P 1'
#
loop_
_entity.id
_entity.type
_entity.pdbx_description
1 polymer ?
#
loop_
_entity_poly.entity_id
_entity_poly.type
_entity_poly.pdbx_seq_one_letter_code
_entity_poly.pdbx_strand_id
1 'polypeptide(L)'
;MNSVTINGNIMILDVLELFNERKKSIPDELIITNISSVLKQISILIINVGQSLTISKIEKNSTFVKKIATMFYSCDGLNIETCKLLNTPRSFTTIFNIIIKPLLTKDALKIIDFCPNVVTKQSFI
;
A
#
# COMPACT_ATOMS: atom_id res chain seq x y z
N MET A 1 6.12 -11.37 8.53
CA MET A 1 4.87 -11.11 7.79
C MET A 1 5.20 -11.22 6.31
N ASN A 2 4.35 -11.87 5.53
CA ASN A 2 4.59 -12.03 4.08
C ASN A 2 4.07 -10.82 3.28
N SER A 3 3.22 -10.02 3.92
CA SER A 3 2.57 -8.84 3.36
C SER A 3 3.47 -7.60 3.27
N VAL A 4 4.58 -7.58 4.00
CA VAL A 4 5.55 -6.47 4.01
C VAL A 4 6.94 -7.05 3.78
N THR A 5 7.64 -6.57 2.76
CA THR A 5 9.05 -6.89 2.50
C THR A 5 9.85 -5.59 2.49
N ILE A 6 11.02 -5.59 3.12
CA ILE A 6 11.91 -4.44 3.18
C ILE A 6 13.25 -4.85 2.59
N ASN A 7 13.75 -4.05 1.64
CA ASN A 7 15.06 -4.23 1.04
C ASN A 7 15.75 -2.87 0.94
N GLY A 8 16.66 -2.57 1.87
CA GLY A 8 17.26 -1.24 1.99
C GLY A 8 16.22 -0.15 2.24
N ASN A 9 16.19 0.86 1.37
CA ASN A 9 15.22 1.96 1.41
C ASN A 9 13.90 1.67 0.66
N ILE A 10 13.69 0.42 0.21
CA ILE A 10 12.51 0.00 -0.53
C ILE A 10 11.60 -0.80 0.39
N MET A 11 10.34 -0.39 0.49
CA MET A 11 9.26 -1.19 1.09
C MET A 11 8.34 -1.72 0.01
N ILE A 12 8.05 -3.01 0.06
CA ILE A 12 7.04 -3.66 -0.77
C ILE A 12 5.88 -4.09 0.13
N LEU A 13 4.69 -3.57 -0.15
CA LEU A 13 3.43 -3.95 0.47
C LEU A 13 2.57 -4.76 -0.47
N ASP A 14 2.07 -5.91 -0.02
CA ASP A 14 1.09 -6.71 -0.76
C ASP A 14 -0.29 -6.60 -0.10
N VAL A 15 -1.21 -5.93 -0.79
CA VAL A 15 -2.54 -5.60 -0.28
C VAL A 15 -3.38 -6.86 -0.02
N LEU A 16 -3.27 -7.86 -0.90
CA LEU A 16 -4.05 -9.08 -0.77
C LEU A 16 -3.53 -9.93 0.40
N GLU A 17 -2.21 -10.00 0.57
CA GLU A 17 -1.61 -10.66 1.73
C GLU A 17 -1.93 -9.93 3.05
N LEU A 18 -1.94 -8.59 3.07
CA LEU A 18 -2.42 -7.84 4.24
C LEU A 18 -3.85 -8.23 4.63
N PHE A 19 -4.75 -8.38 3.65
CA PHE A 19 -6.12 -8.83 3.90
C PHE A 19 -6.19 -10.29 4.38
N ASN A 20 -5.32 -11.16 3.87
CA ASN A 20 -5.24 -12.56 4.30
C ASN A 20 -4.70 -12.68 5.73
N GLU A 21 -3.73 -11.87 6.11
CA GLU A 21 -3.19 -11.81 7.48
C GLU A 21 -4.26 -11.39 8.49
N ARG A 22 -5.12 -10.42 8.14
CA ARG A 22 -6.27 -10.03 8.97
C ARG A 22 -7.28 -11.15 9.15
N LYS A 23 -7.52 -11.97 8.11
CA LYS A 23 -8.37 -13.17 8.22
C LYS A 23 -7.76 -14.25 9.13
N LYS A 24 -6.44 -14.25 9.33
CA LYS A 24 -5.75 -15.13 10.27
C LYS A 24 -5.72 -14.56 11.70
N SER A 25 -6.59 -13.59 11.99
CA SER A 25 -6.73 -12.95 13.31
C SER A 25 -5.50 -12.16 13.77
N ILE A 26 -4.65 -11.70 12.85
CA ILE A 26 -3.59 -10.74 13.18
C ILE A 26 -4.24 -9.37 13.43
N PRO A 27 -4.03 -8.74 14.61
CA PRO A 27 -4.60 -7.43 14.90
C PRO A 27 -4.11 -6.35 13.95
N ASP A 28 -5.02 -5.48 13.50
CA ASP A 28 -4.70 -4.34 12.63
C ASP A 28 -3.56 -3.48 13.23
N GLU A 29 -3.55 -3.30 14.55
CA GLU A 29 -2.55 -2.53 15.28
C GLU A 29 -1.13 -3.11 15.18
N LEU A 30 -1.01 -4.44 15.16
CA LEU A 30 0.29 -5.09 15.02
C LEU A 30 0.85 -4.88 13.60
N ILE A 31 -0.01 -5.03 12.59
CA ILE A 31 0.33 -4.77 11.19
C ILE A 31 0.77 -3.31 11.02
N ILE A 32 -0.02 -2.40 11.57
CA ILE A 32 0.23 -0.96 11.53
C ILE A 32 1.55 -0.62 12.21
N THR A 33 1.79 -1.13 13.41
CA THR A 33 3.04 -0.89 14.17
C THR A 33 4.25 -1.39 13.41
N ASN A 34 4.16 -2.58 12.81
CA ASN A 34 5.24 -3.15 12.01
C ASN A 34 5.59 -2.26 10.81
N ILE A 35 4.59 -1.79 10.07
CA ILE A 35 4.80 -0.86 8.94
C ILE A 35 5.40 0.45 9.45
N SER A 36 4.77 1.09 10.44
CA SER A 36 5.17 2.38 11.00
C SER A 36 6.61 2.43 11.48
N SER A 37 7.11 1.35 12.10
CA SER A 37 8.45 1.30 12.69
C SER A 37 9.59 1.53 11.70
N VAL A 38 9.36 1.26 10.41
CA VAL A 38 10.38 1.34 9.36
C VAL A 38 10.11 2.45 8.34
N LEU A 39 8.98 3.16 8.45
CA LEU A 39 8.56 4.16 7.45
C LEU A 39 9.54 5.31 7.24
N LYS A 40 10.27 5.70 8.29
CA LYS A 40 11.25 6.81 8.19
C LYS A 40 12.51 6.43 7.41
N GLN A 41 12.78 5.14 7.25
CA GLN A 41 13.98 4.60 6.61
C GLN A 41 13.76 4.33 5.12
N ILE A 42 12.53 4.46 4.63
CA ILE A 42 12.17 4.14 3.24
C ILE A 42 12.05 5.41 2.41
N SER A 43 12.50 5.33 1.16
CA SER A 43 12.26 6.38 0.16
C SER A 43 11.46 5.89 -1.04
N ILE A 44 11.38 4.57 -1.25
CA ILE A 44 10.59 3.95 -2.30
C ILE A 44 9.55 3.03 -1.68
N LEU A 45 8.27 3.32 -1.94
CA LEU A 45 7.16 2.47 -1.61
C LEU A 45 6.67 1.75 -2.87
N ILE A 46 6.49 0.45 -2.78
CA ILE A 46 5.93 -0.37 -3.85
C ILE A 46 4.70 -1.05 -3.28
N ILE A 47 3.52 -0.78 -3.85
CA ILE A 47 2.27 -1.39 -3.43
C ILE A 47 1.84 -2.36 -4.52
N ASN A 48 1.95 -3.66 -4.23
CA ASN A 48 1.31 -4.70 -5.02
C ASN A 48 -0.19 -4.72 -4.69
N VAL A 49 -0.99 -4.17 -5.58
CA VAL A 49 -2.45 -4.05 -5.43
C VAL A 49 -3.12 -5.41 -5.62
N GLY A 50 -2.63 -6.19 -6.58
CA GLY A 50 -3.15 -7.51 -6.92
C GLY A 50 -4.37 -7.48 -7.84
N GLN A 51 -4.30 -8.24 -8.93
CA GLN A 51 -5.35 -8.29 -9.98
C GLN A 51 -6.72 -8.78 -9.47
N SER A 52 -6.77 -9.49 -8.34
CA SER A 52 -8.03 -9.97 -7.75
C SER A 52 -8.70 -8.98 -6.80
N LEU A 53 -8.15 -7.76 -6.66
CA LEU A 53 -8.73 -6.73 -5.82
C LEU A 53 -10.02 -6.16 -6.46
N THR A 54 -11.08 -6.07 -5.66
CA THR A 54 -12.37 -5.54 -6.09
C THR A 54 -12.84 -4.44 -5.15
N ILE A 55 -13.76 -3.59 -5.62
CA ILE A 55 -14.38 -2.54 -4.79
C ILE A 55 -14.99 -3.16 -3.52
N SER A 56 -15.75 -4.24 -3.66
CA SER A 56 -16.33 -4.98 -2.54
C SER A 56 -15.29 -5.45 -1.51
N LYS A 57 -14.12 -5.94 -1.95
CA LYS A 57 -13.04 -6.34 -1.04
C LYS A 57 -12.47 -5.12 -0.30
N ILE A 58 -12.34 -3.98 -0.96
CA ILE A 58 -11.89 -2.74 -0.31
C ILE A 58 -12.94 -2.24 0.68
N GLU A 59 -14.22 -2.20 0.32
CA GLU A 59 -15.31 -1.73 1.19
C GLU A 59 -15.37 -2.53 2.50
N LYS A 60 -15.29 -3.87 2.41
CA LYS A 60 -15.22 -4.77 3.58
C LYS A 60 -14.02 -4.49 4.49
N ASN A 61 -12.96 -3.88 3.96
CA ASN A 61 -11.72 -3.59 4.66
C ASN A 61 -11.47 -2.07 4.75
N SER A 62 -12.49 -1.24 4.55
CA SER A 62 -12.34 0.20 4.29
C SER A 62 -11.67 0.94 5.44
N THR A 63 -12.03 0.64 6.69
CA THR A 63 -11.39 1.23 7.87
C THR A 63 -9.89 0.94 7.91
N PHE A 64 -9.48 -0.28 7.60
CA PHE A 64 -8.07 -0.68 7.59
C PHE A 64 -7.31 -0.03 6.43
N VAL A 65 -7.89 -0.04 5.23
CA VAL A 65 -7.34 0.64 4.05
C VAL A 65 -7.13 2.13 4.33
N LYS A 66 -8.11 2.77 4.98
CA LYS A 66 -8.00 4.18 5.42
C LYS A 66 -6.84 4.39 6.38
N LYS A 67 -6.71 3.56 7.42
CA LYS A 67 -5.59 3.64 8.38
C LYS A 67 -4.22 3.52 7.70
N ILE A 68 -4.07 2.56 6.79
CA ILE A 68 -2.83 2.36 6.05
C ILE A 68 -2.55 3.56 5.13
N ALA A 69 -3.54 4.03 4.37
CA ALA A 69 -3.38 5.21 3.52
C ALA A 69 -2.96 6.43 4.35
N THR A 70 -3.70 6.76 5.41
CA THR A 70 -3.36 7.88 6.32
C THR A 70 -1.94 7.75 6.88
N MET A 71 -1.49 6.55 7.26
CA MET A 71 -0.14 6.35 7.79
C MET A 71 0.98 6.80 6.84
N PHE A 72 0.86 6.50 5.54
CA PHE A 72 1.87 6.88 4.56
C PHE A 72 1.88 8.37 4.20
N TYR A 73 0.84 9.10 4.55
CA TYR A 73 0.63 10.46 4.03
C TYR A 73 0.24 11.48 5.09
N SER A 74 0.12 11.08 6.35
CA SER A 74 -0.18 11.94 7.50
C SER A 74 0.94 11.93 8.56
N CYS A 75 2.00 11.14 8.37
CA CYS A 75 3.19 11.25 9.21
C CYS A 75 4.11 12.34 8.67
N ASP A 76 4.36 13.36 9.49
CA ASP A 76 5.39 14.35 9.22
C ASP A 76 6.79 13.70 9.22
N GLY A 77 7.63 14.09 8.25
CA GLY A 77 9.01 13.58 8.15
C GLY A 77 9.15 12.21 7.50
N LEU A 78 8.18 11.80 6.66
CA LEU A 78 8.36 10.66 5.76
C LEU A 78 9.25 11.05 4.57
N ASN A 79 10.21 10.19 4.25
CA ASN A 79 11.17 10.39 3.16
C ASN A 79 10.73 9.69 1.86
N ILE A 80 9.44 9.40 1.70
CA ILE A 80 8.93 8.66 0.55
C ILE A 80 8.91 9.58 -0.66
N GLU A 81 9.85 9.36 -1.57
CA GLU A 81 10.03 10.11 -2.81
C GLU A 81 9.24 9.50 -3.96
N THR A 82 8.95 8.19 -3.90
CA THR A 82 8.26 7.48 -4.97
C THR A 82 7.37 6.38 -4.41
N CYS A 83 6.15 6.28 -4.94
CA CYS A 83 5.18 5.23 -4.64
C CYS A 83 4.74 4.56 -5.94
N LYS A 84 5.10 3.28 -6.15
CA LYS A 84 4.73 2.52 -7.35
C LYS A 84 3.56 1.60 -7.06
N LEU A 85 2.48 1.72 -7.83
CA LEU A 85 1.34 0.82 -7.75
C LEU A 85 1.46 -0.27 -8.83
N LEU A 86 1.66 -1.52 -8.39
CA LEU A 86 1.82 -2.69 -9.25
C LEU A 86 0.53 -3.51 -9.32
N ASN A 87 0.34 -4.22 -10.44
CA ASN A 87 -0.75 -5.18 -10.63
C ASN A 87 -2.13 -4.59 -10.33
N THR A 88 -2.34 -3.33 -10.73
CA THR A 88 -3.60 -2.63 -10.57
C THR A 88 -4.67 -3.27 -11.46
N PRO A 89 -5.80 -3.77 -10.91
CA PRO A 89 -6.89 -4.25 -11.73
C PRO A 89 -7.54 -3.11 -12.50
N ARG A 90 -8.26 -3.41 -13.60
CA ARG A 90 -8.96 -2.38 -14.40
C ARG A 90 -9.91 -1.51 -13.58
N SER A 91 -10.51 -2.07 -12.53
CA SER A 91 -11.41 -1.37 -11.59
C SER A 91 -10.68 -0.47 -10.59
N PHE A 92 -9.35 -0.53 -10.53
CA PHE A 92 -8.56 0.18 -9.53
C PHE A 92 -8.64 1.70 -9.69
N THR A 93 -8.79 2.22 -10.90
CA THR A 93 -8.98 3.66 -11.12
C THR A 93 -10.20 4.19 -10.34
N THR A 94 -11.30 3.41 -10.31
CA THR A 94 -12.49 3.75 -9.51
C THR A 94 -12.22 3.66 -8.02
N ILE A 95 -11.56 2.58 -7.57
CA ILE A 95 -11.15 2.41 -6.16
C ILE A 95 -10.28 3.59 -5.71
N PHE A 96 -9.29 3.94 -6.51
CA PHE A 96 -8.34 5.01 -6.23
C PHE A 96 -9.07 6.35 -6.14
N ASN A 97 -9.86 6.72 -7.14
CA ASN A 97 -10.53 8.02 -7.16
C ASN A 97 -11.58 8.19 -6.06
N ILE A 98 -12.35 7.14 -5.74
CA ILE A 98 -13.45 7.23 -4.78
C ILE A 98 -12.96 7.05 -3.34
N ILE A 99 -12.05 6.12 -3.10
CA ILE A 99 -11.73 5.67 -1.74
C ILE A 99 -10.37 6.19 -1.28
N ILE A 100 -9.34 6.08 -2.12
CA ILE A 100 -7.96 6.34 -1.72
C ILE A 100 -7.62 7.83 -1.85
N LYS A 101 -7.82 8.40 -3.04
CA LYS A 101 -7.47 9.78 -3.40
C LYS A 101 -7.98 10.85 -2.42
N PRO A 102 -9.20 10.77 -1.86
CA PRO A 102 -9.67 11.74 -0.88
C PRO A 102 -8.90 11.73 0.46
N LEU A 103 -8.15 10.66 0.73
CA LEU A 103 -7.34 10.49 1.95
C LEU A 103 -5.89 10.97 1.75
N LEU A 104 -5.50 11.28 0.52
CA LEU A 104 -4.14 11.62 0.15
C LEU A 104 -3.94 13.14 0.16
N THR A 105 -2.77 13.57 0.64
CA THR A 105 -2.34 14.96 0.50
C THR A 105 -1.95 15.25 -0.95
N LYS A 106 -1.83 16.54 -1.31
CA LYS A 106 -1.39 16.93 -2.67
C LYS A 106 0.02 16.41 -2.99
N ASP A 107 0.90 16.35 -2.00
CA ASP A 107 2.28 15.88 -2.20
C ASP A 107 2.35 14.37 -2.34
N ALA A 108 1.54 13.63 -1.57
CA ALA A 108 1.33 12.19 -1.76
C ALA A 108 0.91 11.84 -3.19
N LEU A 109 0.01 12.63 -3.78
CA LEU A 109 -0.45 12.39 -5.14
C LEU A 109 0.63 12.61 -6.21
N LYS A 110 1.64 13.45 -5.95
CA LYS A 110 2.72 13.73 -6.92
C LYS A 110 3.72 12.59 -7.05
N ILE A 111 3.88 11.81 -5.97
CA ILE A 111 4.87 10.72 -5.92
C ILE A 111 4.29 9.36 -6.33
N ILE A 112 2.97 9.27 -6.56
CA ILE A 112 2.30 8.03 -6.97
C ILE A 112 2.44 7.83 -8.47
N ASP A 113 3.08 6.73 -8.84
CA ASP A 113 3.22 6.24 -10.20
C ASP A 113 2.40 4.95 -10.41
N PHE A 114 1.56 4.95 -11.44
CA PHE A 114 0.75 3.79 -11.80
C PHE A 114 1.55 2.94 -12.79
N CYS A 115 2.00 1.77 -12.35
CA CYS A 115 2.72 0.83 -13.21
C CYS A 115 1.77 -0.32 -13.61
N PRO A 116 1.04 -0.22 -14.74
CA PRO A 116 0.07 -1.23 -15.15
C PRO A 116 0.70 -2.56 -15.57
N ASN A 117 2.03 -2.61 -15.80
CA ASN A 117 2.74 -3.81 -16.19
C ASN A 117 3.00 -4.72 -14.97
N VAL A 118 2.85 -6.03 -15.15
CA VAL A 118 3.13 -7.04 -14.12
C VAL A 118 4.62 -7.03 -13.79
N VAL A 119 4.98 -6.43 -12.65
CA VAL A 119 6.33 -6.55 -12.12
C VAL A 119 6.32 -7.70 -11.11
N THR A 120 6.85 -8.84 -11.52
CA THR A 120 6.99 -10.02 -10.66
C THR A 120 8.07 -9.81 -9.61
N LYS A 121 7.98 -10.48 -8.45
CA LYS A 121 8.97 -10.42 -7.36
C LYS A 121 10.44 -10.60 -7.80
N GLN A 122 10.70 -11.26 -8.93
CA GLN A 122 12.04 -11.45 -9.49
C GLN A 122 12.65 -10.21 -10.15
N SER A 123 11.86 -9.19 -10.46
CA SER A 123 12.32 -8.00 -11.19
C SER A 123 12.98 -6.95 -10.29
N PHE A 124 13.11 -7.24 -9.00
CA PHE A 124 13.68 -6.34 -7.98
C PHE A 124 14.91 -6.94 -7.27
N ILE A 125 15.48 -8.03 -7.82
CA ILE A 125 16.73 -8.65 -7.36
C ILE A 125 17.82 -8.35 -8.38
#